data_AF-A0AAU9SM92-F1
#
_entry.id   AF-A0AAU9SM92-F1
#
_cell.length_a   1.000
_cell.length_b   1.000
_cell.length_c   1.000
_cell.angle_alpha   90.00
_cell.angle_beta   90.00
_cell.angle_gamma   90.00
#
_symmetry.space_group_name_H-M   'P 1'
#
loop_
_entity.id
_entity.type
_entity.pdbx_description
1 polymer ?
#
loop_
_entity_poly.entity_id
_entity_poly.type
_entity_poly.pdbx_seq_one_letter_code
_entity_poly.pdbx_strand_id
1 'polypeptide(L)' 'VRCNICGYYIFKGSKFNSRREDVTGEKYLGIQIFRFYFECPNCGEELIMKTNPQNSDCIVEYGATRYYEPWHAVVGDYV' A
#
# COMPACT_ATOMS: atom_id res chain seq x y z
N VAL A 1 -1.25 2.94 -6.47
CA VAL A 1 -0.22 3.74 -5.75
C VAL A 1 0.70 4.41 -6.76
N ARG A 2 1.33 5.54 -6.43
CA ARG A 2 2.27 6.25 -7.30
C ARG A 2 3.67 6.18 -6.68
N CYS A 3 4.68 5.76 -7.43
CA CYS A 3 6.06 5.77 -6.97
C CYS A 3 6.53 7.21 -6.73
N ASN A 4 7.19 7.46 -5.59
CA ASN A 4 7.68 8.79 -5.24
C ASN A 4 8.94 9.19 -6.02
N ILE A 5 9.70 8.23 -6.54
CA ILE A 5 10.95 8.46 -7.28
C ILE A 5 10.68 8.78 -8.75
N CYS A 6 10.06 7.86 -9.49
CA CYS A 6 9.85 8.03 -10.93
C CYS A 6 8.44 8.51 -11.32
N GLY A 7 7.53 8.63 -10.35
CA GLY A 7 6.15 9.04 -10.60
C GLY A 7 5.27 8.00 -11.28
N TYR A 8 5.77 6.78 -11.54
CA TYR A 8 5.02 5.70 -12.18
C TYR A 8 3.80 5.26 -11.36
N TYR A 9 2.68 5.03 -12.02
CA TYR A 9 1.44 4.58 -11.39
C TYR A 9 1.32 3.05 -11.43
N ILE A 10 1.18 2.47 -10.25
CA ILE A 10 0.92 1.06 -10.05
C ILE A 10 -0.57 0.89 -9.74
N PHE A 11 -1.30 0.30 -10.67
CA PHE A 11 -2.74 0.14 -10.59
C PHE A 11 -3.14 -1.10 -9.77
N LYS A 12 -4.39 -1.13 -9.31
CA LYS A 12 -4.95 -2.28 -8.61
C LYS A 12 -4.98 -3.49 -9.56
N GLY A 13 -4.56 -4.66 -9.07
CA GLY A 13 -4.53 -5.90 -9.85
C GLY A 13 -3.23 -6.15 -10.62
N SER A 14 -2.28 -5.22 -10.60
CA SER A 14 -0.94 -5.47 -11.13
C SER A 14 -0.23 -6.57 -10.32
N LYS A 15 0.34 -7.56 -11.04
CA LYS A 15 1.01 -8.71 -10.44
C LYS A 15 2.51 -8.46 -10.37
N PHE A 16 3.08 -8.64 -9.18
CA PHE A 16 4.51 -8.51 -8.95
C PHE A 16 4.97 -9.63 -8.02
N ASN A 17 6.26 -9.95 -8.10
CA ASN A 17 6.91 -10.70 -7.05
C ASN A 17 7.09 -9.77 -5.85
N SER A 18 6.84 -10.28 -4.66
CA SER A 18 7.03 -9.51 -3.42
C SER A 18 7.54 -10.41 -2.31
N ARG A 19 8.35 -9.83 -1.43
CA ARG A 19 8.71 -10.47 -0.15
C ARG A 19 7.63 -10.14 0.85
N ARG A 20 7.14 -11.15 1.58
CA ARG A 20 6.15 -11.01 2.64
C ARG A 20 6.81 -11.14 4.01
N GLU A 21 6.47 -10.26 4.93
CA GLU A 21 6.88 -10.29 6.33
C GLU A 21 5.65 -10.20 7.23
N ASP A 22 5.66 -10.99 8.31
CA ASP A 22 4.61 -10.97 9.31
C ASP A 22 4.89 -9.85 10.30
N VAL A 23 3.97 -8.89 10.43
CA VAL A 23 4.13 -7.79 11.38
C VAL A 23 3.78 -8.28 12.78
N THR A 24 4.81 -8.75 13.49
CA THR A 24 4.67 -9.25 14.86
C THR A 24 4.24 -8.12 15.80
N GLY A 25 3.18 -8.34 16.58
CA GLY A 25 2.63 -7.36 17.52
C GLY A 25 1.42 -6.57 17.01
N GLU A 26 1.17 -6.53 15.70
CA GLU A 26 0.00 -5.86 15.11
C GLU A 26 -0.98 -6.92 14.58
N LYS A 27 -2.01 -7.22 15.38
CA LYS A 27 -3.14 -8.06 14.96
C LYS A 27 -4.43 -7.27 15.10
N TYR A 28 -5.26 -7.30 14.07
CA TYR A 28 -6.58 -6.68 14.11
C TYR A 28 -7.65 -7.76 14.25
N LEU A 29 -8.35 -7.82 15.39
CA LEU A 29 -9.37 -8.83 15.68
C LEU A 29 -8.88 -10.28 15.45
N GLY A 30 -7.58 -10.55 15.70
CA GLY A 30 -6.95 -11.85 15.46
C GLY A 30 -6.46 -12.09 14.03
N ILE A 31 -6.75 -11.19 13.08
CA ILE A 31 -6.24 -11.22 11.71
C ILE A 31 -4.79 -10.70 11.71
N GLN A 32 -3.90 -11.49 11.10
CA GLN A 32 -2.48 -11.14 10.97
C GLN A 32 -2.31 -10.01 9.95
N ILE A 33 -1.55 -8.99 10.31
CA ILE A 33 -1.13 -7.93 9.39
C ILE A 33 0.17 -8.36 8.71
N PHE A 34 0.20 -8.19 7.39
CA PHE A 34 1.35 -8.50 6.56
C PHE A 34 1.96 -7.23 5.99
N ARG A 35 3.29 -7.21 5.93
CA ARG A 35 4.08 -6.21 5.21
C ARG A 35 4.62 -6.84 3.94
N PHE A 36 4.48 -6.12 2.83
CA PHE A 36 4.97 -6.52 1.51
C PHE A 36 6.04 -5.54 1.04
N TYR A 37 7.14 -6.10 0.56
CA TYR A 37 8.23 -5.39 -0.09
C TYR A 37 8.23 -5.79 -1.56
N PHE A 38 8.20 -4.81 -2.45
CA PHE A 38 8.20 -5.02 -3.90
C PHE A 38 8.88 -3.85 -4.60
N GLU A 39 9.38 -4.08 -5.80
CA GLU A 39 10.11 -3.06 -6.55
C GLU A 39 9.19 -2.32 -7.53
N CYS A 40 9.46 -1.05 -7.76
CA CYS A 40 8.81 -0.29 -8.81
C CYS A 40 9.16 -0.89 -10.18
N PRO A 41 8.18 -1.29 -11.02
CA PRO A 41 8.48 -1.92 -12.31
C PRO A 41 9.16 -0.97 -13.31
N ASN A 42 9.18 0.34 -13.04
CA ASN A 42 9.79 1.33 -13.92
C ASN A 42 11.22 1.73 -13.48
N CYS A 43 11.46 1.94 -12.18
CA CYS A 43 12.76 2.43 -11.69
C CYS A 43 13.47 1.49 -10.70
N GLY A 44 12.88 0.36 -10.33
CA GLY A 44 13.48 -0.61 -9.41
C GLY A 44 13.52 -0.19 -7.93
N GLU A 45 13.00 0.98 -7.57
CA GLU A 45 12.97 1.43 -6.17
C GLU A 45 12.11 0.52 -5.30
N GLU A 46 12.56 0.22 -4.07
CA GLU A 46 11.78 -0.57 -3.12
C GLU A 46 10.56 0.23 -2.60
N LEU A 47 9.40 -0.42 -2.65
CA LEU A 47 8.13 0.08 -2.17
C LEU A 47 7.62 -0.86 -1.07
N ILE A 48 7.10 -0.28 0.01
CA ILE A 48 6.64 -1.04 1.17
C ILE A 48 5.18 -0.72 1.45
N MET A 49 4.36 -1.76 1.58
CA MET A 49 2.95 -1.63 1.96
C MET A 49 2.55 -2.62 3.06
N LYS A 50 1.60 -2.23 3.89
CA LYS A 50 0.96 -3.07 4.90
C LYS A 50 -0.51 -3.31 4.58
N THR A 51 -1.01 -4.48 4.92
CA THR A 51 -2.45 -4.76 4.86
C THR A 51 -3.19 -4.05 5.99
N ASN A 52 -4.31 -3.40 5.66
CA ASN A 52 -5.25 -2.87 6.64
C ASN A 52 -6.57 -3.65 6.58
N PRO A 53 -6.75 -4.67 7.45
CA PRO A 53 -7.96 -5.49 7.45
C PRO A 53 -9.22 -4.74 7.89
N GLN A 54 -9.12 -3.63 8.64
CA GLN A 54 -10.29 -2.85 9.06
C GLN A 54 -11.03 -2.21 7.88
N ASN A 55 -10.29 -1.68 6.90
CA ASN A 55 -10.85 -1.02 5.72
C ASN A 55 -10.78 -1.89 4.46
N SER A 56 -10.39 -3.17 4.57
CA SER A 56 -10.16 -4.06 3.41
C SER A 56 -9.21 -3.45 2.37
N ASP A 57 -8.14 -2.82 2.85
CA ASP A 57 -7.28 -1.95 2.06
C ASP A 57 -5.79 -2.21 2.34
N CYS A 58 -4.90 -1.45 1.69
CA CYS A 58 -3.47 -1.43 1.97
C CYS A 58 -3.01 -0.01 2.31
N ILE A 59 -2.13 0.10 3.29
CA ILE A 59 -1.48 1.35 3.68
C ILE A 59 -0.06 1.33 3.12
N VAL A 60 0.38 2.44 2.54
CA VAL A 60 1.76 2.57 2.07
C VAL A 60 2.64 3.01 3.23
N GLU A 61 3.71 2.27 3.51
CA GLU A 61 4.71 2.64 4.52
C GLU A 61 5.90 3.40 3.93
N TYR A 62 6.35 3.04 2.72
CA TYR A 62 7.54 3.64 2.11
C TYR A 62 7.50 3.65 0.57
N GLY A 63 8.19 4.62 -0.02
CA GLY A 63 8.56 4.66 -1.45
C GLY A 63 7.43 5.04 -2.42
N ALA A 64 6.18 5.04 -1.97
CA ALA A 64 5.03 5.42 -2.78
C ALA A 64 4.05 6.32 -2.02
N THR A 65 3.18 6.98 -2.79
CA THR A 65 2.02 7.71 -2.27
C THR A 65 0.76 7.01 -2.75
N ARG A 66 -0.23 6.92 -1.86
CA ARG A 66 -1.55 6.42 -2.26
C ARG A 66 -2.22 7.45 -3.16
N TYR A 67 -2.59 7.03 -4.37
CA TYR A 67 -3.46 7.82 -5.22
C TYR A 67 -4.89 7.63 -4.74
N TYR A 68 -5.59 8.72 -4.42
CA TYR A 68 -6.96 8.70 -3.96
C TYR A 68 -7.84 9.22 -5.09
N GLU A 69 -8.77 8.38 -5.55
CA GLU A 69 -9.77 8.83 -6.51
C GLU A 69 -10.83 9.66 -5.77
N PRO A 70 -11.28 10.81 -6.31
CA PRO A 70 -12.12 11.75 -5.57
C PRO A 70 -13.49 11.18 -5.16
N TRP A 71 -14.01 10.15 -5.83
CA TRP A 71 -15.25 9.47 -5.43
C TRP A 71 -15.06 8.43 -4.32
N HIS A 72 -13.80 8.12 -3.96
CA HIS A 72 -13.49 7.36 -2.76
C HIS A 72 -13.31 8.26 -1.55
N ALA A 73 -13.36 9.60 -1.68
CA ALA A 73 -13.28 10.57 -0.58
C ALA A 73 -14.15 10.09 0.57
N VAL A 74 -13.50 9.70 1.67
CA VAL A 74 -14.19 9.48 2.94
C VAL A 74 -15.02 10.73 3.17
N VAL A 75 -16.33 10.55 3.26
CA VAL A 75 -17.25 11.61 3.68
C VAL A 75 -16.78 12.05 5.07
N GLY A 76 -16.00 13.14 5.18
CA GLY A 76 -15.44 13.48 6.49
C GLY A 76 -14.51 14.67 6.66
N ASP A 77 -13.81 15.20 5.65
CA ASP A 77 -12.81 16.26 5.90
C ASP A 77 -12.94 17.46 4.94
N TYR A 78 -14.13 18.07 4.92
CA TYR A 78 -14.24 19.50 4.61
C TYR A 78 -14.05 20.28 5.91
N VAL A 79 -12.84 20.78 6.14
CA VAL A 79 -12.61 21.98 6.95
C VAL A 79 -12.54 23.20 6.04
#